data_AF-A0A429DAF7-F1
#
_entry.id   AF-A0A429DAF7-F1
#
_cell.length_a   1.000
_cell.length_b   1.000
_cell.length_c   1.000
_cell.angle_alpha   90.00
_cell.angle_beta   90.00
_cell.angle_gamma   90.00
#
_symmetry.space_group_name_H-M   'P 1'
#
loop_
_entity.id
_entity.type
_entity.pdbx_description
1 polymer ?
#
loop_
_entity_poly.entity_id
_entity_poly.type
_entity_poly.pdbx_seq_one_letter_code
_entity_poly.pdbx_strand_id
1 'polypeptide(L)' 'MPRPHGFAYTATAAGTVHITHHDKPATTLGGPRAVRFLQEVTAGDPQLVMARWTGNYKRGNERTAREHPRNHR' A
#
# COMPACT_ATOMS: atom_id res chain seq x y z
N MET A 1 17.51 5.30 8.77
CA MET A 1 16.87 4.79 7.54
C MET A 1 16.03 5.91 6.94
N PRO A 2 16.07 6.15 5.62
CA PRO A 2 15.22 7.18 5.01
C PRO A 2 13.76 6.80 5.23
N ARG A 3 12.98 7.73 5.81
CA ARG A 3 11.54 7.56 5.98
C ARG A 3 10.91 7.54 4.58
N PRO A 4 10.01 6.60 4.29
CA PRO A 4 9.27 6.63 3.04
C PRO A 4 8.49 7.95 2.95
N HIS A 5 8.58 8.61 1.81
CA HIS A 5 7.92 9.88 1.52
C HIS A 5 7.58 9.95 0.04
N GLY A 6 6.69 10.88 -0.32
CA GLY A 6 6.27 11.09 -1.71
C GLY A 6 5.22 10.10 -2.20
N PHE A 7 4.60 9.32 -1.30
CA PHE A 7 3.46 8.49 -1.65
C PHE A 7 2.16 9.27 -1.55
N ALA A 8 1.29 9.11 -2.54
CA ALA A 8 -0.08 9.58 -2.51
C ALA A 8 -1.01 8.44 -2.93
N TYR A 9 -2.28 8.55 -2.55
CA TYR A 9 -3.30 7.61 -3.01
C TYR A 9 -4.58 8.36 -3.36
N THR A 10 -5.32 7.81 -4.32
CA THR A 10 -6.65 8.28 -4.69
C THR A 10 -7.60 7.11 -4.66
N ALA A 11 -8.68 7.23 -3.90
CA ALA A 11 -9.77 6.26 -3.86
C ALA A 11 -10.87 6.72 -4.81
N THR A 12 -11.39 5.80 -5.62
CA THR A 12 -12.53 6.05 -6.50
C THR A 12 -13.80 5.47 -5.90
N ALA A 13 -14.95 6.03 -6.28
CA ALA A 13 -16.27 5.51 -5.87
C ALA A 13 -16.53 4.06 -6.34
N ALA A 14 -15.76 3.59 -7.33
CA ALA A 14 -15.80 2.21 -7.81
C ALA A 14 -15.11 1.20 -6.86
N GLY A 15 -14.53 1.67 -5.74
CA GLY A 15 -13.81 0.80 -4.81
C GLY A 15 -12.40 0.44 -5.28
N THR A 16 -11.81 1.31 -6.10
CA THR A 16 -10.43 1.17 -6.57
C THR A 16 -9.56 2.25 -5.93
N VAL A 17 -8.37 1.89 -5.48
CA VAL A 17 -7.38 2.80 -4.93
C VAL A 17 -6.15 2.80 -5.82
N HIS A 18 -5.78 3.96 -6.33
CA HIS A 18 -4.53 4.17 -7.05
C HIS A 18 -3.50 4.75 -6.10
N ILE A 19 -2.32 4.14 -6.03
CA ILE A 19 -1.20 4.62 -5.25
C ILE A 19 -0.14 5.13 -6.21
N THR A 20 0.33 6.35 -5.98
CA THR A 20 1.41 6.99 -6.73
C THR A 20 2.61 7.24 -5.83
N HIS A 21 3.81 7.24 -6.40
CA HIS A 21 5.06 7.59 -5.74
C HIS A 21 5.80 8.61 -6.61
N HIS A 22 6.01 9.83 -6.10
CA HIS A 22 6.54 10.96 -6.87
C HIS A 22 5.86 11.10 -8.25
N ASP A 23 4.53 11.19 -8.25
CA ASP A 23 3.69 11.34 -9.45
C ASP A 23 3.65 10.12 -10.40
N LYS A 24 4.43 9.07 -10.12
CA LYS A 24 4.42 7.84 -10.91
C LYS A 24 3.43 6.83 -10.33
N PRO A 25 2.60 6.17 -11.16
CA PRO A 25 1.73 5.10 -10.69
C PRO A 25 2.57 3.96 -10.13
N ALA A 26 2.37 3.64 -8.86
CA ALA A 26 3.10 2.60 -8.15
C ALA A 26 2.29 1.30 -8.12
N THR A 27 1.02 1.37 -7.71
CA THR A 27 0.12 0.21 -7.75
C THR A 27 -1.35 0.62 -7.74
N THR A 28 -2.22 -0.28 -8.19
CA THR A 28 -3.67 -0.12 -8.15
C THR A 28 -4.27 -1.29 -7.39
N LEU A 29 -5.10 -0.97 -6.39
CA LEU A 29 -5.79 -1.94 -5.54
C LEU A 29 -7.28 -1.86 -5.82
N GLY A 30 -7.94 -3.01 -6.01
CA GLY A 30 -9.39 -3.08 -6.20
C GLY A 30 -10.08 -3.93 -5.14
N GLY A 31 -11.35 -3.62 -4.88
CA GLY A 31 -12.25 -4.45 -4.08
C GLY A 31 -11.74 -4.65 -2.64
N PRO A 32 -11.73 -5.88 -2.10
CA PRO A 32 -11.34 -6.13 -0.71
C PRO A 32 -9.93 -5.64 -0.34
N ARG A 33 -9.01 -5.59 -1.31
CA ARG A 33 -7.65 -5.06 -1.11
C ARG A 33 -7.64 -3.55 -0.89
N ALA A 34 -8.48 -2.82 -1.61
CA ALA A 34 -8.61 -1.38 -1.45
C ALA A 34 -9.13 -1.03 -0.05
N VAL A 35 -10.16 -1.75 0.42
CA VAL A 35 -10.72 -1.56 1.76
C VAL A 35 -9.66 -1.82 2.84
N ARG A 36 -8.93 -2.95 2.74
CA ARG A 36 -7.86 -3.28 3.69
C ARG A 36 -6.75 -2.23 3.69
N PHE A 37 -6.35 -1.75 2.52
CA PHE A 37 -5.35 -0.68 2.41
C PHE A 37 -5.81 0.60 3.12
N LEU A 38 -7.05 1.02 2.90
CA LEU A 38 -7.60 2.21 3.55
C LEU A 38 -7.62 2.07 5.07
N GLN A 39 -8.00 0.90 5.59
CA GLN A 39 -7.95 0.61 7.03
C GLN A 39 -6.52 0.69 7.58
N GLU A 40 -5.54 0.09 6.89
CA GLU A 40 -4.13 0.15 7.32
C GLU A 40 -3.57 1.59 7.26
N VAL A 41 -3.93 2.38 6.25
CA VAL A 41 -3.52 3.79 6.11
C VAL A 41 -4.14 4.67 7.20
N THR A 42 -5.39 4.44 7.58
CA THR A 42 -6.05 5.19 8.66
C THR A 42 -5.52 4.80 10.04
N ALA A 43 -5.14 3.54 10.25
CA ALA A 43 -4.66 3.04 11.53
C ALA A 43 -3.17 3.32 11.81
N GLY A 44 -2.39 3.62 10.77
CA GLY A 44 -0.93 3.75 10.86
C GLY A 44 -0.37 4.94 10.10
N ASP A 45 0.93 4.89 9.81
CA ASP A 45 1.60 5.91 8.99
C ASP A 45 1.30 5.67 7.50
N PRO A 46 0.60 6.61 6.81
CA PRO A 46 0.21 6.43 5.42
C PRO A 46 1.39 6.15 4.49
N GLN A 47 2.52 6.83 4.69
CA GLN A 47 3.69 6.70 3.82
C GLN A 47 4.34 5.33 3.99
N LEU A 48 4.44 4.86 5.23
CA LEU A 48 4.97 3.53 5.54
C LEU A 48 4.09 2.42 4.98
N VAL A 49 2.77 2.56 5.12
CA VAL A 49 1.79 1.59 4.59
C VAL A 49 1.86 1.56 3.07
N MET A 50 1.89 2.71 2.39
CA MET A 50 2.01 2.77 0.94
C MET A 50 3.34 2.19 0.43
N ALA A 51 4.46 2.51 1.08
CA ALA A 51 5.76 1.92 0.72
C ALA A 51 5.78 0.39 0.85
N ARG A 52 5.06 -0.13 1.85
CA ARG A 52 4.90 -1.57 2.07
C ARG A 52 4.00 -2.23 1.03
N TRP A 53 2.88 -1.61 0.69
CA TRP A 53 1.93 -2.13 -0.29
C TRP A 53 2.48 -2.10 -1.72
N THR A 54 3.27 -1.07 -2.06
CA THR A 54 3.95 -0.93 -3.35
C THR A 54 5.18 -1.83 -3.50
N GLY A 55 5.62 -2.51 -2.43
CA GLY A 55 6.80 -3.38 -2.45
C GLY A 55 8.13 -2.63 -2.53
N ASN A 56 8.12 -1.30 -2.41
CA ASN A 56 9.31 -0.47 -2.56
C ASN A 56 10.24 -0.49 -1.32
N TYR A 57 9.79 -1.11 -0.21
CA TYR A 57 10.59 -1.25 1.02
C TYR A 57 11.21 -2.66 1.14
N LYS A 58 12.34 -2.86 0.43
CA LYS A 58 13.03 -4.15 0.24
C LYS A 58 13.64 -4.82 1.49
N ARG A 59 13.52 -4.27 2.71
CA ARG A 59 14.23 -4.80 3.90
C ARG A 59 13.41 -5.08 5.15
N GLY A 60 12.11 -4.72 5.21
CA GLY A 60 11.31 -4.88 6.44
C GLY A 60 10.06 -5.75 6.33
N ASN A 61 9.77 -6.28 5.15
CA ASN A 61 8.41 -6.74 4.83
C ASN A 61 8.18 -8.26 4.93
N GLU A 62 9.17 -9.03 5.40
CA GLU A 62 9.06 -10.50 5.46
C GLU A 62 7.93 -11.00 6.36
N ARG A 63 7.54 -10.23 7.39
CA ARG A 63 6.55 -10.70 8.35
C ARG A 63 5.10 -10.55 7.84
N THR A 64 4.76 -9.42 7.21
CA THR A 64 3.36 -9.17 6.79
C THR A 64 3.08 -9.45 5.32
N ALA A 65 4.11 -9.54 4.46
CA ALA A 65 3.92 -10.06 3.12
C ALA A 65 3.42 -11.52 3.14
N ARG A 66 3.85 -12.32 4.13
CA ARG A 66 3.39 -13.70 4.38
C ARG A 66 1.91 -13.79 4.75
N GLU A 67 1.39 -12.84 5.52
CA GLU A 67 -0.03 -12.76 5.91
C GLU A 67 -0.91 -12.06 4.86
N HIS A 68 -0.31 -11.58 3.78
CA HIS A 68 -1.08 -10.99 2.70
C HIS A 68 -1.76 -12.11 1.91
N PRO A 69 -3.06 -12.00 1.57
CA PRO A 69 -3.78 -12.98 0.76
C PRO A 69 -3.24 -13.18 -0.69
N ARG A 70 -2.09 -12.57 -1.04
CA ARG A 70 -1.34 -12.92 -2.27
C ARG A 70 -0.35 -14.07 -2.05
N ASN A 71 0.02 -14.31 -0.79
CA ASN A 71 1.09 -15.21 -0.39
C ASN A 71 0.55 -16.45 0.34
N HIS A 72 -0.76 -16.51 0.56
CA HIS A 72 -1.50 -17.69 0.94
C HIS A 72 -1.96 -18.36 -0.36
N ARG A 73 -1.18 -19.33 -0.84
CA ARG A 73 -1.58 -20.29 -1.86
C ARG A 73 -1.45 -21.68 -1.26
#